data_AF-A0A087RMI0-F1
#
_entry.id   AF-A0A087RMI0-F1
#
_cell.length_a   1.000
_cell.length_b   1.000
_cell.length_c   1.000
_cell.angle_alpha   90.00
_cell.angle_beta   90.00
_cell.angle_gamma   90.00
#
_symmetry.space_group_name_H-M   'P 1'
#
loop_
_entity.id
_entity.type
_entity.pdbx_description
1 polymer ?
#
loop_
_entity_poly.entity_id
_entity_poly.type
_entity_poly.pdbx_seq_one_letter_code
_entity_poly.pdbx_strand_id
1 'polypeptide(L)' 'MAKYDGLLGQPILEVEDPDKEGGITFIFKDNRFLFIKANDGKIETVSIPE' A
#
# COMPACT_ATOMS: atom_id res chain seq x y z
N MET A 1 -13.57 10.39 -0.68
CA MET A 1 -13.38 10.29 0.78
C MET A 1 -13.63 8.90 1.36
N ALA A 2 -14.36 7.97 0.70
CA ALA A 2 -14.66 6.64 1.27
C ALA A 2 -13.63 5.51 1.00
N LYS A 3 -12.59 5.73 0.17
CA LYS A 3 -11.65 4.66 -0.23
C LYS A 3 -10.61 4.29 0.85
N TYR A 4 -10.36 5.18 1.79
CA TYR A 4 -9.28 5.04 2.78
C TYR A 4 -9.79 4.77 4.20
N ASP A 5 -11.12 4.76 4.40
CA ASP A 5 -11.76 4.57 5.71
C ASP A 5 -11.48 3.16 6.28
N GLY A 6 -11.40 2.15 5.39
CA GLY A 6 -11.04 0.78 5.77
C GLY A 6 -9.53 0.50 5.91
N LEU A 7 -8.67 1.49 5.67
CA LEU A 7 -7.22 1.40 5.81
C LEU A 7 -6.70 2.21 7.01
N LEU A 8 -7.45 3.22 7.46
CA LEU A 8 -7.12 4.05 8.62
C LEU A 8 -7.34 3.27 9.92
N GLY A 9 -6.26 3.02 10.65
CA GLY A 9 -6.30 2.32 11.94
C GLY A 9 -6.16 0.80 11.86
N GLN A 10 -5.99 0.24 10.66
CA GLN A 10 -5.62 -1.16 10.53
C GLN A 10 -4.15 -1.36 10.89
N PRO A 11 -3.82 -2.39 11.69
CA PRO A 11 -2.43 -2.71 11.98
C PRO A 11 -1.73 -3.15 10.69
N ILE A 12 -0.67 -2.44 10.37
CA ILE A 12 0.28 -2.85 9.34
C ILE A 12 1.06 -4.03 9.92
N LEU A 13 1.14 -5.11 9.15
CA LEU A 13 1.98 -6.26 9.44
C LEU A 13 3.43 -5.90 9.15
N GLU A 14 3.69 -5.38 7.95
CA GLU A 14 5.03 -5.12 7.45
C GLU A 14 5.00 -4.00 6.41
N VAL A 15 6.11 -3.26 6.29
CA VAL A 15 6.32 -2.24 5.26
C VAL A 15 7.60 -2.60 4.54
N GLU A 16 7.54 -2.77 3.23
CA GLU A 16 8.72 -2.96 2.38
C GLU A 16 9.06 -1.64 1.68
N ASP A 17 10.25 -1.09 1.99
CA ASP A 17 10.88 0.05 1.31
C ASP A 17 12.39 -0.23 1.18
N PRO A 18 12.97 -0.32 -0.03
CA PRO A 18 12.32 -0.26 -1.35
C PRO A 18 11.73 -1.62 -1.76
N ASP A 19 10.48 -1.61 -2.22
CA ASP A 19 9.83 -2.76 -2.86
C ASP A 19 10.57 -3.16 -4.16
N LYS A 20 10.28 -4.36 -4.70
CA LYS A 20 10.85 -4.87 -5.97
C LYS A 20 10.72 -3.93 -7.15
N GLU A 21 9.73 -3.03 -7.15
CA GLU A 21 9.53 -2.03 -8.20
C GLU A 21 10.08 -0.62 -7.86
N GLY A 22 10.82 -0.47 -6.76
CA GLY A 22 11.32 0.83 -6.29
C GLY A 22 10.23 1.71 -5.66
N GLY A 23 9.15 1.08 -5.19
CA GLY A 23 8.06 1.71 -4.45
C GLY A 23 8.09 1.35 -2.96
N ILE A 24 7.00 1.67 -2.26
CA ILE A 24 6.72 1.29 -0.89
C ILE A 24 5.53 0.33 -0.90
N THR A 25 5.67 -0.84 -0.31
CA THR A 25 4.57 -1.79 -0.15
C THR A 25 4.14 -1.86 1.31
N PHE A 26 2.86 -1.62 1.56
CA PHE A 26 2.24 -1.79 2.87
C PHE A 26 1.47 -3.11 2.90
N ILE A 27 1.85 -3.98 3.83
CA ILE A 27 1.22 -5.26 4.08
C ILE A 27 0.37 -5.11 5.34
N PHE A 28 -0.95 -5.25 5.22
CA PHE A 28 -1.88 -5.15 6.35
C PHE A 28 -2.07 -6.53 6.99
N LYS A 29 -2.33 -6.58 8.30
CA LYS A 29 -2.67 -7.84 9.00
C LYS A 29 -3.96 -8.50 8.49
N ASP A 30 -4.80 -7.75 7.77
CA ASP A 30 -6.02 -8.22 7.11
C ASP A 30 -5.73 -8.93 5.77
N ASN A 31 -4.46 -9.31 5.51
CA ASN A 31 -4.00 -9.93 4.26
C ASN A 31 -4.15 -9.03 3.02
N ARG A 32 -4.24 -7.71 3.22
CA ARG A 32 -4.31 -6.72 2.15
C ARG A 32 -2.95 -6.17 1.82
N PHE A 33 -2.75 -5.81 0.55
CA PHE A 33 -1.53 -5.21 0.06
C PHE A 33 -1.83 -3.87 -0.60
N LEU A 34 -1.07 -2.85 -0.21
CA LEU A 34 -1.09 -1.53 -0.83
C LEU A 34 0.30 -1.25 -1.37
N PHE A 35 0.42 -1.31 -2.69
CA PHE A 35 1.63 -0.97 -3.41
C PHE A 35 1.59 0.51 -3.75
N ILE A 36 2.61 1.25 -3.38
CA ILE A 36 2.77 2.68 -3.67
C ILE A 36 4.03 2.84 -4.50
N LYS A 37 3.88 3.19 -5.78
CA LYS A 37 5.01 3.41 -6.67
C LYS A 37 5.05 4.86 -7.12
N ALA A 38 6.20 5.49 -7.02
CA ALA A 38 6.43 6.81 -7.58
C ALA A 38 6.98 6.66 -9.01
N ASN A 39 6.17 6.96 -10.01
CA ASN A 39 6.57 6.89 -11.41
C ASN A 39 6.33 8.25 -12.08
N ASP A 40 7.39 8.84 -12.64
CA ASP A 40 7.32 10.11 -13.38
C ASP A 40 6.64 11.27 -12.61
N GLY A 41 6.96 11.42 -11.33
CA GLY A 41 6.39 12.46 -10.46
C GLY A 41 4.92 12.23 -10.07
N LYS A 42 4.34 11.07 -10.40
CA LYS A 42 3.01 10.65 -9.97
C LYS A 42 3.11 9.48 -9.00
N ILE A 43 2.25 9.49 -7.99
CA ILE A 43 2.11 8.40 -7.04
C ILE A 43 1.02 7.47 -7.57
N GLU A 44 1.40 6.29 -8.03
CA GLU A 44 0.48 5.22 -8.38
C GLU A 44 0.29 4.34 -7.15
N THR A 45 -0.97 4.18 -6.73
CA THR A 45 -1.33 3.30 -5.62
C THR A 45 -2.19 2.17 -6.12
N VAL A 46 -1.73 0.93 -5.95
CA VAL A 46 -2.49 -0.28 -6.29
C VAL A 46 -2.87 -0.98 -5.00
N SER A 47 -4.18 -1.09 -4.75
CA SER A 47 -4.73 -1.87 -3.64
C SER A 47 -5.26 -3.19 -4.18
N ILE A 48 -4.72 -4.31 -3.71
CA ILE A 48 -5.20 -5.64 -4.05
C ILE A 48 -5.91 -6.20 -2.80
N PRO A 49 -7.26 -6.31 -2.82
CA PRO A 49 -7.99 -7.13 -1.87
C PRO A 49 -7.97 -8.59 -2.32
N GLU A 50 -7.60 -9.51 -1.42
CA GLU A 50 -7.88 -10.95 -1.59
C GLU A 50 -9.37 -11.22 -1.31
#